data_AF-A0A264W8Z1-F1
#
_entry.id   AF-A0A264W8Z1-F1
#
_cell.length_a   1.000
_cell.length_b   1.000
_cell.length_c   1.000
_cell.angle_alpha   90.00
_cell.angle_beta   90.00
_cell.angle_gamma   90.00
#
_symmetry.space_group_name_H-M   'P 1'
#
loop_
_entity.id
_entity.type
_entity.pdbx_description
1 polymer ?
#
loop_
_entity_poly.entity_id
_entity_poly.type
_entity_poly.pdbx_seq_one_letter_code
_entity_poly.pdbx_strand_id
1 'polypeptide(L)'
;NIKKGYRALDVRLPEQFSIIGKLRARYPVATLCHVFGVHRSSYKYWKNRPEKPDGRRAVLRSQVLELHGISHGSAGARSIATMATQRGYQM
;
A
#
# COMPACT_ATOMS: atom_id res chain seq x y z
N ASN A 1 -1.18 -7.24 23.85
CA ASN A 1 -2.21 -7.56 22.85
C ASN A 1 -3.39 -6.60 23.03
N ILE A 2 -3.38 -5.44 22.37
CA ILE A 2 -4.48 -4.47 22.47
C ILE A 2 -5.59 -4.96 21.53
N LYS A 3 -6.59 -5.64 22.10
CA LYS A 3 -7.84 -5.98 21.41
C LYS A 3 -8.47 -4.69 20.89
N LYS A 4 -8.99 -4.76 19.65
CA LYS A 4 -9.60 -3.69 18.84
C LYS A 4 -10.56 -2.84 19.68
N GLY A 5 -10.04 -1.80 20.31
CA GLY A 5 -10.81 -0.79 21.03
C GLY A 5 -11.21 0.31 20.06
N TYR A 6 -12.46 0.77 20.17
CA TYR A 6 -12.99 1.91 19.44
C TYR A 6 -12.05 3.10 19.63
N ARG A 7 -11.45 3.58 18.53
CA ARG A 7 -10.57 4.74 18.55
C ARG A 7 -11.42 5.98 18.42
N ALA A 8 -10.98 7.09 19.02
CA ALA A 8 -11.68 8.38 19.02
C ALA A 8 -12.08 8.90 17.62
N LEU A 9 -11.53 8.31 16.56
CA LEU A 9 -11.84 8.61 15.17
C LEU A 9 -11.86 7.29 14.37
N ASP A 10 -12.99 6.56 14.42
CA ASP A 10 -13.23 5.34 13.64
C ASP A 10 -13.47 5.65 12.14
N VAL A 11 -12.63 6.51 11.58
CA VAL A 11 -12.53 6.81 10.15
C VAL A 11 -11.50 5.88 9.51
N ARG A 12 -11.60 5.62 8.20
CA ARG A 12 -10.66 4.71 7.53
C ARG A 12 -9.23 5.28 7.61
N LEU A 13 -8.24 4.41 7.47
CA LEU A 13 -6.82 4.73 7.68
C LEU A 13 -6.32 5.94 6.85
N PRO A 14 -6.71 6.11 5.56
CA PRO A 14 -6.33 7.29 4.78
C PRO A 14 -6.87 8.61 5.35
N GLU A 15 -8.09 8.62 5.86
CA GLU A 15 -8.73 9.78 6.48
C GLU A 15 -8.01 10.17 7.77
N GLN A 16 -7.62 9.18 8.59
CA GLN A 16 -6.78 9.42 9.77
C GLN A 16 -5.47 10.12 9.38
N PHE A 17 -4.78 9.64 8.34
CA PHE A 17 -3.54 10.27 7.86
C PHE A 17 -3.75 11.67 7.28
N SER A 18 -4.88 11.91 6.61
CA SER A 18 -5.25 13.24 6.12
C SER A 18 -5.41 14.24 7.28
N ILE A 19 -6.10 13.84 8.35
CA ILE A 19 -6.27 14.69 9.55
C ILE A 19 -4.92 14.96 10.22
N ILE A 20 -4.08 13.94 10.41
CA ILE A 20 -2.71 14.11 10.92
C ILE A 20 -1.92 15.09 10.03
N GLY A 21 -2.08 14.99 8.70
CA GLY A 21 -1.47 15.90 7.74
C GLY A 21 -1.86 17.37 7.94
N LYS A 22 -3.13 17.65 8.25
CA LYS A 22 -3.62 19.01 8.52
C LYS A 22 -3.13 19.54 9.87
N LEU A 23 -3.10 18.69 10.90
CA LEU A 23 -2.73 19.07 12.26
C LEU A 23 -1.21 19.18 12.49
N ARG A 24 -0.40 18.64 11.58
CA ARG A 24 1.08 18.61 11.72
C ARG A 24 1.73 20.00 11.82
N ALA A 25 1.03 21.05 11.39
CA ALA A 25 1.52 22.43 11.47
C ALA A 25 1.53 22.97 12.92
N ARG A 26 0.70 22.40 13.80
CA ARG A 26 0.55 22.84 15.20
C ARG A 26 1.06 21.82 16.22
N TYR A 27 1.07 20.54 15.86
CA TYR A 27 1.43 19.45 16.79
C TYR A 27 2.48 18.52 16.19
N PRO A 28 3.39 17.96 17.01
CA PRO A 28 4.34 16.96 16.55
C PRO A 28 3.64 15.73 15.97
N VAL A 29 4.10 15.27 14.79
CA VAL A 29 3.56 14.08 14.12
C VAL A 29 3.62 12.85 15.01
N ALA A 30 4.64 12.72 15.87
CA ALA A 30 4.75 11.61 16.81
C ALA A 30 3.56 11.55 17.79
N THR A 31 3.17 12.70 18.33
CA THR A 31 2.02 12.85 19.24
C THR A 31 0.71 12.55 18.51
N LEU A 32 0.54 13.13 17.31
CA LEU A 32 -0.64 12.86 16.48
C LEU A 32 -0.76 11.38 16.12
N CYS A 33 0.32 10.72 15.70
CA CYS A 33 0.31 9.28 15.43
C CYS A 33 -0.09 8.46 16.67
N HIS A 34 0.40 8.83 17.86
CA HIS A 34 0.03 8.17 19.11
C HIS A 34 -1.47 8.33 19.44
N VAL A 35 -2.00 9.55 19.34
CA VAL A 35 -3.44 9.85 19.59
C VAL A 35 -4.36 9.09 18.63
N PHE A 36 -3.99 9.02 17.35
CA PHE A 36 -4.75 8.26 16.35
C PHE A 36 -4.46 6.75 16.40
N GLY A 37 -3.49 6.33 17.23
CA GLY A 37 -2.98 4.97 17.36
C GLY A 37 -2.33 4.41 16.08
N VAL A 38 -1.93 5.25 15.15
CA VAL A 38 -1.26 4.82 13.91
C VAL A 38 0.26 4.82 14.11
N HIS A 39 0.96 3.96 13.39
CA HIS A 39 2.41 3.92 13.46
C HIS A 39 3.04 5.06 12.65
N ARG A 40 4.14 5.63 13.16
CA ARG A 40 4.86 6.73 12.48
C ARG A 40 5.36 6.30 11.10
N SER A 41 5.79 5.05 10.94
CA SER A 41 6.23 4.54 9.63
C SER A 41 5.09 4.47 8.62
N SER A 42 3.87 4.09 9.04
CA SER A 42 2.70 4.04 8.17
C SER A 42 2.31 5.43 7.67
N TYR A 43 2.33 6.44 8.55
CA TYR A 43 2.10 7.83 8.15
C TYR A 43 3.17 8.32 7.17
N LYS A 44 4.46 8.06 7.44
CA LYS A 44 5.56 8.43 6.53
C LYS A 44 5.41 7.75 5.16
N TYR A 45 5.11 6.46 5.14
CA TYR A 45 4.86 5.71 3.92
C TYR A 45 3.70 6.30 3.13
N TRP A 46 2.58 6.57 3.80
CA TRP A 46 1.41 7.19 3.17
C TRP A 46 1.73 8.59 2.62
N LYS A 47 2.44 9.43 3.39
CA LYS A 47 2.82 10.80 2.98
C LYS A 47 3.75 10.80 1.78
N ASN A 48 4.66 9.83 1.70
CA ASN A 48 5.62 9.70 0.60
C ASN A 48 5.07 8.91 -0.59
N ARG A 49 3.82 8.44 -0.50
CA ARG A 49 3.19 7.70 -1.58
C ARG A 49 3.03 8.63 -2.79
N PRO A 50 3.44 8.22 -4.00
CA PRO A 50 3.17 9.00 -5.20
C PRO A 50 1.65 9.07 -5.44
N GLU A 51 1.17 10.24 -5.86
CA GLU A 51 -0.25 10.46 -6.16
C GLU A 51 -0.73 9.57 -7.31
N LYS A 52 0.14 9.39 -8.31
CA LYS A 52 -0.10 8.50 -9.45
C LYS A 52 0.56 7.13 -9.21
N PRO A 53 -0.11 6.02 -9.56
CA PRO A 53 0.54 4.72 -9.57
C PRO A 53 1.70 4.75 -10.58
N ASP A 54 2.81 4.10 -10.21
CA ASP A 54 3.94 3.93 -11.11
C ASP A 54 3.50 3.18 -12.38
N GLY A 55 3.65 3.83 -13.54
CA GLY A 55 3.23 3.29 -14.83
C GLY A 55 3.93 1.97 -15.17
N ARG A 56 5.21 1.82 -14.79
CA ARG A 56 5.94 0.56 -14.95
C ARG A 56 5.29 -0.54 -14.11
N ARG A 57 4.94 -0.23 -12.87
CA ARG A 57 4.26 -1.16 -11.97
C ARG A 57 2.87 -1.54 -12.47
N ALA A 58 2.16 -0.63 -13.14
CA ALA A 58 0.87 -0.93 -13.77
C ALA A 58 1.02 -1.91 -14.94
N VAL A 59 2.02 -1.70 -15.81
CA VAL A 59 2.35 -2.61 -16.92
C VAL A 59 2.72 -4.00 -16.39
N LEU A 60 3.64 -4.07 -15.42
CA LEU A 60 4.04 -5.33 -14.79
C LEU A 60 2.84 -6.06 -14.16
N ARG A 61 1.95 -5.33 -13.49
CA ARG A 61 0.74 -5.91 -12.92
C ARG A 61 -0.18 -6.50 -14.00
N SER A 62 -0.34 -5.82 -15.13
CA SER A 62 -1.12 -6.33 -16.27
C SER A 62 -0.53 -7.62 -16.82
N GLN A 63 0.80 -7.66 -17.01
CA GLN A 63 1.52 -8.84 -17.48
C GLN A 63 1.38 -10.04 -16.54
N VAL A 64 1.50 -9.78 -15.23
CA VAL A 64 1.29 -10.82 -14.20
C VAL A 64 -0.14 -11.35 -14.22
N LEU A 65 -1.13 -10.46 -14.35
CA LEU A 65 -2.54 -10.86 -14.42
C LEU A 65 -2.85 -11.66 -15.68
N GLU A 66 -2.27 -11.30 -16.81
CA GLU A 66 -2.39 -12.03 -18.06
C GLU A 66 -1.86 -13.47 -17.91
N LEU A 67 -0.64 -13.62 -17.38
CA LEU A 67 -0.01 -14.93 -17.15
C LEU A 67 -0.78 -15.79 -16.15
N HIS A 68 -1.28 -15.17 -15.09
CA HIS A 68 -2.15 -15.83 -14.13
C HIS A 68 -3.45 -16.30 -14.80
N GLY A 69 -4.05 -15.48 -15.66
CA GLY A 69 -5.23 -15.84 -16.44
C GLY A 69 -5.00 -17.02 -17.39
N ILE A 70 -3.86 -17.05 -18.10
CA ILE A 70 -3.46 -18.16 -18.98
C ILE A 70 -3.33 -19.47 -18.21
N SER A 71 -2.85 -19.40 -16.97
CA SER A 71 -2.77 -20.57 -16.10
C SER A 71 -4.10 -20.98 -15.44
N HIS A 72 -5.21 -20.32 -15.79
CA HIS A 72 -6.50 -20.45 -15.09
C HIS A 72 -6.41 -20.22 -13.58
N GLY A 73 -5.47 -19.36 -13.16
CA GLY A 73 -5.22 -19.04 -11.75
C GLY A 73 -4.46 -20.09 -10.95
N SER A 74 -3.89 -21.11 -11.60
CA SER A 74 -3.10 -22.15 -10.92
C SER A 74 -1.62 -21.76 -10.73
N ALA A 75 -1.09 -20.86 -11.57
CA ALA A 75 0.32 -20.51 -11.53
C ALA A 75 0.67 -19.60 -10.34
N GLY A 76 1.55 -20.10 -9.47
CA GLY A 76 2.16 -19.31 -8.40
C GLY A 76 3.25 -18.36 -8.91
N ALA A 77 3.76 -17.51 -8.01
CA ALA A 77 4.73 -16.46 -8.33
C ALA A 77 5.98 -16.98 -9.07
N ARG A 78 6.51 -18.14 -8.70
CA ARG A 78 7.67 -18.75 -9.38
C ARG A 78 7.35 -19.13 -10.83
N SER A 79 6.21 -19.77 -11.06
CA SER A 79 5.77 -20.15 -12.40
C SER A 79 5.48 -18.93 -13.27
N ILE A 80 4.85 -17.89 -12.70
CA ILE A 80 4.63 -16.61 -13.38
C ILE A 80 5.95 -15.95 -13.75
N ALA A 81 6.94 -15.94 -12.85
CA ALA A 81 8.26 -15.40 -13.16
C ALA A 81 8.91 -16.14 -14.35
N THR A 82 8.88 -17.48 -14.33
CA THR A 82 9.38 -18.29 -15.46
C THR A 82 8.65 -17.97 -16.77
N MET A 83 7.31 -17.91 -16.74
CA MET A 83 6.50 -17.57 -17.92
C MET A 83 6.79 -16.14 -18.44
N ALA A 84 6.99 -15.18 -17.53
CA ALA A 84 7.34 -13.81 -17.89
C ALA A 84 8.71 -13.72 -18.55
N THR A 85 9.71 -14.43 -18.01
CA THR A 85 11.05 -14.52 -18.61
C THR A 85 10.99 -15.17 -19.99
N GLN A 86 10.21 -16.24 -20.16
CA GLN A 86 10.02 -16.91 -21.46
C GLN A 86 9.36 -15.99 -22.51
N ARG A 87 8.50 -15.07 -22.07
CA ARG A 87 7.87 -14.06 -22.93
C ARG A 87 8.72 -12.82 -23.18
N GLY A 88 9.91 -12.73 -22.57
CA GLY A 88 10.78 -11.57 -22.69
C GLY A 88 10.28 -10.33 -21.95
N TYR A 89 9.41 -10.48 -20.95
CA TYR A 89 9.00 -9.35 -20.11
C TYR A 89 10.19 -8.86 -19.27
N GLN A 90 10.45 -7.56 -19.32
CA GLN A 90 11.41 -6.92 -18.40
C GLN A 90 10.73 -6.68 -17.06
N MET A 91 10.98 -7.60 -16.12
CA MET A 91 10.46 -7.58 -14.75
C MET A 91 11.18 -6.57 -13.86
#